data_AF-A0A950WTJ8-F1
#
_entry.id   AF-A0A950WTJ8-F1
#
_cell.length_a   1.000
_cell.length_b   1.000
_cell.length_c   1.000
_cell.angle_alpha   90.00
_cell.angle_beta   90.00
_cell.angle_gamma   90.00
#
_symmetry.space_group_name_H-M   'P 1'
#
loop_
_entity.id
_entity.type
_entity.pdbx_description
1 polymer ?
#
loop_
_entity_poly.entity_id
_entity_poly.type
_entity_poly.pdbx_seq_one_letter_code
_entity_poly.pdbx_strand_id
1 'polypeptide(L)' 'VPDGQAYTKAKEIAGVICENGPLAVEAILRTLHETDGMLESEALAYEQEYGMAVFRSDDAKEGPRAFAEKRKANFQRK' A
#
# COMPACT_ATOMS: atom_id res chain seq x y z
N VAL A 1 1.46 -11.33 -21.01
CA VAL A 1 0.09 -11.84 -21.27
C VAL A 1 -0.07 -12.04 -22.77
N PRO A 2 -0.96 -12.94 -23.23
CA PRO A 2 -1.26 -13.06 -24.66
C PRO A 2 -1.72 -11.73 -25.26
N ASP A 3 -1.55 -11.59 -26.56
CA ASP A 3 -1.92 -10.37 -27.27
C ASP A 3 -3.43 -10.06 -27.11
N GLY A 4 -3.77 -8.78 -27.01
CA GLY A 4 -5.13 -8.32 -26.71
C GLY A 4 -5.61 -8.48 -25.26
N GLN A 5 -4.85 -9.12 -24.35
CA GLN A 5 -5.27 -9.35 -22.95
C GLN A 5 -4.69 -8.36 -21.93
N ALA A 6 -3.85 -7.41 -22.37
CA ALA A 6 -3.16 -6.47 -21.48
C ALA A 6 -4.09 -5.65 -20.60
N TYR A 7 -5.15 -5.08 -21.18
CA TYR A 7 -6.11 -4.26 -20.43
C TYR A 7 -6.86 -5.06 -19.36
N THR A 8 -7.34 -6.27 -19.71
CA THR A 8 -8.04 -7.15 -18.76
C THR A 8 -7.12 -7.52 -17.60
N LYS A 9 -5.87 -7.89 -17.88
CA LYS A 9 -4.92 -8.24 -16.82
C LYS A 9 -4.55 -7.03 -15.96
N ALA A 10 -4.38 -5.85 -16.56
CA ALA A 10 -4.11 -4.62 -15.83
C ALA A 10 -5.24 -4.29 -14.85
N LYS A 11 -6.51 -4.43 -15.27
CA LYS A 11 -7.66 -4.24 -14.38
C LYS A 11 -7.73 -5.26 -13.24
N GLU A 12 -7.39 -6.52 -13.50
CA GLU A 12 -7.31 -7.54 -12.46
C GLU A 12 -6.29 -7.15 -11.39
N ILE A 13 -5.07 -6.77 -11.80
CA ILE A 13 -4.01 -6.33 -10.89
C ILE A 13 -4.42 -5.08 -10.13
N ALA A 14 -5.01 -4.09 -10.82
CA ALA A 14 -5.53 -2.89 -10.16
C ALA A 14 -6.61 -3.23 -9.12
N GLY A 15 -7.47 -4.21 -9.42
CA GLY A 15 -8.46 -4.75 -8.48
C GLY A 15 -7.80 -5.26 -7.21
N VAL A 16 -6.77 -6.10 -7.32
CA VAL A 16 -6.00 -6.63 -6.18
C VAL A 16 -5.35 -5.52 -5.37
N ILE A 17 -4.75 -4.52 -6.03
CA ILE A 17 -4.14 -3.37 -5.35
C ILE A 17 -5.19 -2.58 -4.55
N CYS A 18 -6.36 -2.35 -5.14
CA CYS A 18 -7.49 -1.65 -4.52
C CYS A 18 -8.12 -2.41 -3.33
N GLU A 19 -7.76 -3.67 -3.08
CA GLU A 19 -8.17 -4.40 -1.88
C GLU A 19 -7.30 -4.08 -0.65
N ASN A 20 -6.20 -3.35 -0.83
CA ASN A 20 -5.27 -2.98 0.24
C ASN A 20 -5.58 -1.60 0.82
N GLY A 21 -4.92 -1.30 1.95
CA GLY A 21 -4.98 -0.01 2.61
C GLY A 21 -4.48 1.11 1.67
N PRO A 22 -5.35 2.05 1.23
CA PRO A 22 -5.00 3.05 0.23
C PRO A 22 -3.83 3.96 0.67
N LEU A 23 -3.80 4.36 1.94
CA LEU A 23 -2.70 5.17 2.48
C LEU A 23 -1.37 4.40 2.51
N ALA A 24 -1.41 3.08 2.78
CA ALA A 24 -0.24 2.23 2.79
C ALA A 24 0.33 2.03 1.37
N VAL A 25 -0.54 1.80 0.38
CA VAL A 25 -0.14 1.67 -1.04
C VAL A 25 0.49 2.97 -1.55
N GLU A 26 -0.08 4.12 -1.19
CA GLU A 26 0.48 5.43 -1.58
C GLU A 26 1.83 5.68 -0.90
N ALA A 27 1.95 5.37 0.40
CA ALA A 27 3.19 5.54 1.14
C ALA A 27 4.33 4.69 0.56
N ILE A 28 4.10 3.41 0.30
CA ILE A 28 5.16 2.53 -0.22
C ILE A 28 5.60 2.92 -1.64
N LEU A 29 4.66 3.38 -2.49
CA LEU A 29 5.00 3.88 -3.82
C LEU A 29 5.82 5.18 -3.76
N ARG A 30 5.52 6.07 -2.81
CA ARG A 30 6.32 7.29 -2.59
C ARG A 30 7.73 6.94 -2.11
N THR A 31 7.85 6.08 -1.09
CA THR A 31 9.15 5.59 -0.63
C THR A 31 9.97 5.06 -1.79
N LEU A 32 9.42 4.13 -2.58
CA LEU A 32 10.13 3.49 -3.69
C LEU A 32 10.70 4.52 -4.70
N HIS A 33 9.93 5.55 -5.04
CA HIS A 33 10.36 6.57 -6.00
C HIS A 33 11.34 7.58 -5.40
N GLU A 34 11.17 7.93 -4.13
CA GLU A 34 11.90 9.04 -3.51
C GLU A 34 13.21 8.60 -2.87
N THR A 35 13.39 7.30 -2.61
CA THR A 35 14.62 6.75 -2.01
C THR A 35 15.54 6.06 -3.03
N ASP A 36 15.28 6.19 -4.33
CA ASP A 36 16.15 5.58 -5.36
C ASP A 36 17.57 6.14 -5.30
N GLY A 37 18.56 5.25 -5.26
CA GLY A 37 19.98 5.59 -5.12
C GLY A 37 20.45 6.00 -3.71
N MET A 38 19.58 6.03 -2.70
CA MET A 38 19.99 6.25 -1.31
C MET A 38 20.67 5.01 -0.72
N LEU A 39 21.52 5.20 0.31
CA LEU A 39 21.92 4.09 1.16
C LEU A 39 20.71 3.61 1.96
N GLU A 40 20.64 2.31 2.25
CA GLU A 40 19.50 1.70 2.98
C GLU A 40 19.19 2.43 4.29
N SER A 41 20.21 2.80 5.08
CA SER A 41 20.02 3.53 6.34
C SER A 41 19.37 4.90 6.16
N GLU A 42 19.66 5.59 5.05
CA GLU A 42 19.09 6.89 4.72
C GLU A 42 17.65 6.72 4.22
N ALA A 43 17.41 5.71 3.37
CA ALA A 43 16.08 5.34 2.89
C ALA A 43 15.14 4.97 4.05
N LEU A 44 15.61 4.15 5.00
CA LEU A 44 14.87 3.77 6.21
C LEU A 44 14.52 4.98 7.07
N ALA A 45 15.48 5.89 7.27
CA ALA A 45 15.24 7.13 8.00
C ALA A 45 14.22 8.04 7.28
N TYR A 46 14.28 8.10 5.96
CA TYR A 46 13.37 8.88 5.12
C TYR A 46 11.94 8.32 5.12
N GLU A 47 11.76 7.02 4.88
CA GLU A 47 10.42 6.41 4.82
C GLU A 47 9.70 6.38 6.16
N GLN A 48 10.43 6.50 7.27
CA GLN A 48 9.88 6.44 8.62
C GLN A 48 8.74 7.43 8.82
N GLU A 49 8.81 8.63 8.22
CA GLU A 49 7.73 9.62 8.31
C GLU A 49 6.44 9.11 7.64
N TYR A 50 6.57 8.49 6.46
CA TYR A 50 5.45 7.89 5.73
C TYR A 50 4.86 6.72 6.49
N GLY A 51 5.70 5.82 7.00
CA GLY A 51 5.29 4.71 7.85
C GLY A 51 4.51 5.20 9.07
N MET A 52 5.02 6.21 9.78
CA MET A 52 4.35 6.77 10.96
C MET A 52 3.03 7.49 10.63
N ALA A 53 2.89 8.09 9.45
CA ALA A 53 1.62 8.64 9.00
C ALA A 53 0.58 7.53 8.76
N VAL A 54 0.98 6.44 8.09
CA VAL A 54 0.12 5.26 7.89
C VAL A 54 -0.28 4.63 9.22
N PHE A 55 0.67 4.40 10.14
CA PHE A 55 0.37 3.79 11.44
C PHE A 55 -0.59 4.61 12.32
N ARG A 56 -0.68 5.93 12.10
CA ARG A 56 -1.62 6.81 12.80
C ARG A 56 -3.05 6.79 12.23
N SER A 57 -3.23 6.22 11.03
CA SER A 57 -4.53 6.11 10.38
C SER A 57 -5.47 5.12 11.10
N ASP A 58 -6.76 5.31 10.93
CA ASP A 58 -7.77 4.32 11.32
C ASP A 58 -7.69 3.05 10.46
N ASP A 59 -7.27 3.17 9.20
CA ASP A 59 -7.02 2.02 8.31
C ASP A 59 -5.95 1.06 8.86
N ALA A 60 -4.94 1.58 9.57
CA ALA A 60 -3.92 0.75 10.24
C ALA A 60 -4.46 -0.06 11.42
N LYS A 61 -5.60 0.34 12.01
CA LYS A 61 -6.32 -0.46 13.01
C LYS A 61 -7.27 -1.45 12.34
N GLU A 62 -7.89 -1.04 11.24
CA GLU A 62 -8.86 -1.85 10.51
C GLU A 62 -8.25 -3.10 9.88
N GLY A 63 -7.07 -2.99 9.24
CA GLY A 63 -6.41 -4.12 8.60
C GLY A 63 -6.19 -5.32 9.54
N PRO A 64 -5.47 -5.14 10.67
CA PRO A 64 -5.28 -6.19 11.67
C PRO A 64 -6.60 -6.72 12.26
N ARG A 65 -7.59 -5.85 12.49
CA ARG A 65 -8.90 -6.25 13.01
C ARG A 65 -9.67 -7.13 12.03
N ALA A 66 -9.75 -6.72 10.76
CA ALA A 66 -10.39 -7.50 9.71
C ALA A 66 -9.71 -8.86 9.49
N PHE A 67 -8.38 -8.90 9.58
CA PHE A 67 -7.61 -10.14 9.56
C PHE A 67 -7.98 -11.07 10.73
N ALA A 68 -7.99 -10.54 11.96
CA ALA A 68 -8.36 -11.32 13.15
C ALA A 68 -9.82 -11.83 13.08
N GLU A 69 -10.73 -11.01 12.56
CA GLU A 69 -12.16 -11.33 12.36
C GLU A 69 -12.43 -12.17 11.10
N LYS A 70 -11.40 -12.49 10.30
CA LYS A 70 -11.50 -13.25 9.03
C LYS A 70 -12.53 -12.68 8.05
N ARG A 71 -12.59 -11.35 7.95
CA ARG A 71 -13.46 -10.64 7.00
C ARG A 71 -12.64 -9.72 6.11
N LYS A 72 -13.26 -9.25 5.03
CA LYS A 72 -12.66 -8.20 4.19
C LYS A 72 -12.54 -6.91 5.00
N ALA A 73 -11.38 -6.27 4.90
CA ALA A 73 -11.13 -4.97 5.49
C ALA A 73 -11.96 -3.89 4.78
N ASN A 74 -12.48 -2.94 5.56
CA ASN A 74 -13.20 -1.78 5.05
C ASN A 74 -12.36 -0.52 5.24
N PHE A 75 -11.44 -0.29 4.31
CA PHE A 75 -10.57 0.89 4.35
C PHE A 75 -11.32 2.17 3.97
N GLN A 76 -11.07 3.26 4.70
CA GLN A 76 -11.81 4.52 4.61
C GLN A 76 -10.91 5.73 4.29
N ARG A 77 -9.59 5.54 4.12
CA ARG A 77 -8.61 6.63 3.93
C ARG A 77 -8.61 7.63 5.08
N LYS A 78 -8.72 7.13 6.31
CA LYS A 78 -8.73 7.91 7.54
C LYS A 78 -7.75 7.30 8.51
#